data_AF-I7KSN5-F1
#
_entry.id   AF-I7KSN5-F1
#
_cell.length_a   1.000
_cell.length_b   1.000
_cell.length_c   1.000
_cell.angle_alpha   90.00
_cell.angle_beta   90.00
_cell.angle_gamma   90.00
#
_symmetry.space_group_name_H-M   'P 1'
#
loop_
_entity.id
_entity.type
_entity.pdbx_description
1 polymer ?
#
loop_
_entity_poly.entity_id
_entity_poly.type
_entity_poly.pdbx_seq_one_letter_code
_entity_poly.pdbx_strand_id
1 'polypeptide(L)'
;MNFILIILGLLFIYLSFLIKKLKPKEIMERNPIMDFENIISEKLYYEENKLALKEIKETLMEILDRIENVELSLISLGEEIENLKKDEIKEEKTTIEDAKAVETNEMNGKDINDKIYEMTLAGLTVDEISSKLNLGKGEVLLRLGLMKARK
;
A
#
# COMPACT_ATOMS: atom_id res chain seq x y z
N MET A 1 2.17 68.52 -55.70
CA MET A 1 1.50 68.80 -54.41
C MET A 1 0.61 67.64 -53.96
N ASN A 2 -0.32 67.15 -54.79
CA ASN A 2 -1.20 66.02 -54.43
C ASN A 2 -0.46 64.71 -54.12
N PHE A 3 0.65 64.41 -54.82
CA PHE A 3 1.46 63.23 -54.54
C PHE A 3 2.11 63.25 -53.14
N ILE A 4 2.44 64.42 -52.61
CA ILE A 4 3.02 64.58 -51.26
C ILE A 4 1.97 64.23 -50.20
N LEU A 5 0.72 64.66 -50.41
CA LEU A 5 -0.43 64.31 -49.56
C LEU A 5 -0.71 62.81 -49.55
N ILE A 6 -0.60 62.14 -50.70
CA ILE A 6 -0.78 60.69 -50.80
C ILE A 6 0.33 59.96 -50.03
N ILE A 7 1.58 60.39 -50.15
CA ILE A 7 2.72 59.79 -49.44
C ILE A 7 2.58 59.98 -47.92
N LEU A 8 2.19 61.18 -47.47
CA LEU A 8 1.92 61.46 -46.05
C LEU A 8 0.75 60.63 -45.51
N GLY A 9 -0.33 60.48 -46.29
CA GLY A 9 -1.47 59.63 -45.93
C GLY A 9 -1.07 58.16 -45.77
N LEU A 10 -0.28 57.62 -46.70
CA LEU A 10 0.25 56.25 -46.60
C LEU A 10 1.19 56.09 -45.38
N LEU A 11 2.00 57.10 -45.07
CA LEU A 11 2.87 57.10 -43.90
C LEU A 11 2.07 57.06 -42.59
N PHE A 12 0.97 57.82 -42.49
CA PHE A 12 0.08 57.79 -41.31
C PHE A 12 -0.68 56.48 -41.17
N ILE A 13 -1.15 55.89 -42.28
CA ILE A 13 -1.79 54.57 -42.27
C ILE A 13 -0.79 53.50 -41.79
N TYR A 14 0.45 53.56 -42.28
CA TYR A 14 1.53 52.67 -41.87
C TYR A 14 1.85 52.81 -40.37
N LEU A 15 2.00 54.05 -39.87
CA LEU A 15 2.23 54.33 -38.45
C LEU A 15 1.08 53.83 -37.57
N SER A 16 -0.17 54.07 -37.99
CA SER A 16 -1.36 53.59 -37.28
C SER A 16 -1.41 52.06 -37.21
N PHE A 17 -1.06 51.38 -38.30
CA PHE A 17 -0.97 49.92 -38.32
C PHE A 17 0.16 49.38 -37.43
N LEU A 18 1.30 50.08 -37.40
CA LEU A 18 2.42 49.75 -36.52
C LEU A 18 2.01 49.87 -35.04
N ILE A 19 1.37 50.98 -34.68
CA ILE A 19 0.85 51.24 -33.33
C ILE A 19 -0.24 50.24 -32.95
N LYS A 20 -1.06 49.76 -33.89
CA LYS A 20 -2.10 48.76 -33.62
C LYS A 20 -1.54 47.34 -33.42
N LYS A 21 -0.41 47.02 -34.07
CA LYS A 21 0.35 45.76 -33.85
C LYS A 21 1.11 45.78 -32.53
N LEU A 22 1.61 46.95 -32.14
CA LEU A 22 1.98 47.25 -30.76
C LEU A 22 0.67 47.41 -29.97
N LYS A 23 -0.08 46.31 -29.76
CA LYS A 23 -1.05 46.27 -28.67
C LYS A 23 -0.37 46.97 -27.49
N PRO A 24 -1.00 47.94 -26.81
CA PRO A 24 -0.53 48.21 -25.47
C PRO A 24 -0.59 46.84 -24.81
N LYS A 25 0.57 46.21 -24.63
CA LYS A 25 0.73 45.24 -23.57
C LYS A 25 0.21 46.06 -22.42
N GLU A 26 -0.99 45.75 -21.94
CA GLU A 26 -1.55 46.40 -20.77
C GLU A 26 -0.35 46.49 -19.86
N ILE A 27 0.10 47.72 -19.61
CA ILE A 27 0.99 47.94 -18.51
C ILE A 27 0.01 47.69 -17.37
N MET A 28 -0.25 46.40 -17.08
CA MET A 28 -0.44 45.95 -15.71
C MET A 28 0.68 46.69 -15.03
N GLU A 29 0.31 47.74 -14.30
CA GLU A 29 1.19 48.35 -13.33
C GLU A 29 1.73 47.15 -12.57
N ARG A 30 2.96 46.74 -12.91
CA ARG A 30 3.68 45.74 -12.14
C ARG A 30 3.85 46.44 -10.82
N ASN A 31 2.90 46.23 -9.92
CA ASN A 31 2.95 46.75 -8.59
C ASN A 31 4.08 45.93 -7.96
N PRO A 32 5.30 46.48 -7.83
CA PRO A 32 6.47 45.69 -7.46
C PRO A 32 6.30 45.05 -6.08
N ILE A 33 5.39 45.61 -5.27
CA ILE A 33 4.94 45.09 -3.98
C ILE A 33 4.15 43.79 -4.16
N MET A 34 3.22 43.74 -5.12
CA MET A 34 2.38 42.56 -5.38
C MET A 34 3.19 41.40 -5.98
N ASP A 35 4.15 41.71 -6.86
CA ASP A 35 5.09 40.69 -7.39
C ASP A 35 6.00 40.13 -6.27
N PHE A 36 6.45 40.98 -5.33
CA PHE A 36 7.26 40.55 -4.20
C PHE A 36 6.48 39.75 -3.16
N GLU A 37 5.25 40.17 -2.83
CA GLU A 37 4.33 39.42 -1.96
C GLU A 37 4.02 38.04 -2.54
N ASN A 38 3.78 37.95 -3.85
CA ASN A 38 3.56 36.68 -4.52
C ASN A 38 4.79 35.76 -4.42
N ILE A 39 6.00 36.27 -4.68
CA ILE A 39 7.25 35.48 -4.58
C ILE A 39 7.49 35.01 -3.13
N ILE A 40 7.22 35.85 -2.13
CA ILE A 40 7.35 35.46 -0.72
C ILE A 40 6.32 34.41 -0.35
N SER A 41 5.06 34.57 -0.78
CA SER A 41 3.99 33.61 -0.47
C SER A 41 4.25 32.24 -1.11
N GLU A 42 4.74 32.21 -2.34
CA GLU A 42 5.11 30.97 -3.04
C GLU A 42 6.29 30.28 -2.34
N LYS A 43 7.28 31.05 -1.88
CA LYS A 43 8.43 30.53 -1.13
C LYS A 43 8.01 29.99 0.24
N LEU A 44 7.13 30.69 0.97
CA LEU A 44 6.59 30.23 2.25
C LEU A 44 5.79 28.94 2.07
N TYR A 45 4.91 28.88 1.07
CA TYR A 45 4.16 27.68 0.72
C TYR A 45 5.09 26.50 0.37
N TYR A 46 6.17 26.74 -0.37
CA TYR A 46 7.15 25.70 -0.67
C TYR A 46 7.90 25.20 0.57
N GLU A 47 8.32 26.10 1.46
CA GLU A 47 8.98 25.74 2.73
C GLU A 47 8.05 24.96 3.66
N GLU A 48 6.79 25.37 3.79
CA GLU A 48 5.77 24.64 4.57
C GLU A 48 5.54 23.23 4.02
N ASN A 49 5.36 23.10 2.70
CA ASN A 49 5.19 21.78 2.07
C ASN A 49 6.44 20.91 2.22
N LYS A 50 7.64 21.50 2.13
CA LYS A 50 8.89 20.79 2.35
C LYS A 50 9.00 20.26 3.78
N LEU A 51 8.53 21.03 4.76
CA LEU A 51 8.49 20.61 6.16
C LEU A 51 7.47 19.48 6.37
N ALA A 52 6.27 19.61 5.84
CA ALA A 52 5.26 18.54 5.87
C ALA A 52 5.77 17.25 5.18
N LEU A 53 6.44 17.37 4.04
CA LEU A 53 7.05 16.22 3.35
C LEU A 53 8.16 15.57 4.18
N LYS A 54 8.90 16.34 4.97
CA LYS A 54 9.91 15.81 5.89
C LYS A 54 9.25 15.02 7.02
N GLU A 55 8.18 15.53 7.63
CA GLU A 55 7.42 14.83 8.68
C GLU A 55 6.79 13.53 8.14
N ILE A 56 6.23 13.56 6.93
CA ILE A 56 5.70 12.37 6.26
C ILE A 56 6.82 11.34 6.03
N LYS A 57 8.00 11.79 5.61
CA LYS A 57 9.14 10.89 5.41
C LYS A 57 9.60 10.25 6.73
N GLU A 58 9.67 11.03 7.80
CA GLU A 58 10.07 10.52 9.12
C GLU A 58 9.07 9.51 9.65
N THR A 59 7.76 9.80 9.55
CA THR A 59 6.71 8.84 9.95
C THR A 59 6.71 7.57 9.10
N LEU A 60 6.98 7.65 7.80
CA LEU A 60 7.15 6.47 6.95
C LEU A 60 8.35 5.61 7.36
N MET A 61 9.48 6.23 7.75
CA MET A 61 10.63 5.47 8.25
C MET A 61 10.31 4.77 9.58
N GLU A 62 9.62 5.43 10.51
CA GLU A 62 9.19 4.80 11.76
C GLU A 62 8.25 3.62 11.51
N ILE A 63 7.32 3.74 10.56
CA ILE A 63 6.41 2.65 10.19
C ILE A 63 7.19 1.46 9.61
N LEU A 64 8.19 1.72 8.75
CA LEU A 64 9.04 0.67 8.20
C LEU A 64 9.79 -0.09 9.30
N ASP A 65 10.42 0.62 10.22
CA ASP A 65 11.11 0.01 11.37
C ASP A 65 10.15 -0.83 12.22
N ARG A 66 8.92 -0.34 12.43
CA ARG A 66 7.90 -1.09 13.19
C ARG A 66 7.43 -2.34 12.45
N ILE A 67 7.32 -2.31 11.11
CA ILE A 67 6.99 -3.48 10.30
C ILE A 67 8.11 -4.52 10.39
N GLU A 68 9.37 -4.10 10.25
CA GLU A 68 10.51 -5.01 10.38
C GLU A 68 10.53 -5.70 11.76
N ASN A 69 10.28 -4.95 12.83
CA ASN A 69 10.17 -5.51 14.18
C ASN A 69 9.02 -6.54 14.31
N VAL A 70 7.89 -6.30 13.64
CA VAL A 70 6.77 -7.25 13.62
C VAL A 70 7.16 -8.51 12.84
N GLU A 71 7.84 -8.38 11.71
CA GLU A 71 8.34 -9.52 10.93
C GLU A 71 9.32 -10.37 11.75
N LEU A 72 10.27 -9.74 12.43
CA LEU A 72 11.19 -10.44 13.34
C LEU A 72 10.44 -11.15 14.48
N SER A 73 9.43 -10.49 15.06
CA SER A 73 8.61 -11.10 16.11
C SER A 73 7.82 -12.31 15.60
N LEU A 74 7.31 -12.25 14.36
CA LEU A 74 6.61 -13.37 13.73
C LEU A 74 7.54 -14.55 13.44
N ILE A 75 8.78 -14.28 13.01
CA ILE A 75 9.80 -15.31 12.82
C ILE A 75 10.12 -15.98 14.16
N SER A 76 10.39 -15.19 15.20
CA SER A 76 10.63 -15.69 16.56
C SER A 76 9.46 -16.54 17.07
N LEU A 77 8.22 -16.09 16.85
CA LEU A 77 7.03 -16.84 17.22
C LEU A 77 6.92 -18.16 16.43
N GLY A 78 7.26 -18.14 15.15
CA GLY A 78 7.33 -19.35 14.32
C GLY A 78 8.34 -20.36 14.85
N GLU A 79 9.52 -19.90 15.25
CA GLU A 79 10.56 -20.73 15.87
C GLU A 79 10.11 -21.29 17.24
N GLU A 80 9.46 -20.46 18.07
CA GLU A 80 8.89 -20.90 19.35
C GLU A 80 7.80 -21.97 19.15
N ILE A 81 6.91 -21.79 18.17
CA ILE A 81 5.90 -22.79 17.83
C ILE A 81 6.55 -24.09 17.33
N GLU A 82 7.60 -24.00 16.52
CA GLU A 82 8.33 -25.19 16.06
C GLU A 82 9.02 -25.91 17.21
N ASN A 83 9.60 -25.18 18.16
CA ASN A 83 10.21 -25.73 19.37
C ASN A 83 9.16 -26.39 20.27
N LEU A 84 8.01 -25.74 20.50
CA LEU A 84 6.90 -26.32 21.25
C LEU A 84 6.39 -27.61 20.59
N LYS A 85 6.25 -27.64 19.26
CA LYS A 85 5.90 -28.88 18.53
C LYS A 85 6.95 -29.97 18.71
N LYS A 86 8.24 -29.63 18.71
CA LYS A 86 9.32 -30.60 18.93
C LYS A 86 9.32 -31.15 20.36
N ASP A 87 8.98 -30.31 21.33
CA ASP A 87 8.88 -30.71 22.74
C ASP A 87 7.62 -31.55 23.00
N GLU A 88 6.47 -31.21 22.39
CA GLU A 88 5.28 -32.08 22.38
C GLU A 88 5.59 -33.46 21.77
N ILE A 89 6.34 -33.52 20.65
CA ILE A 89 6.77 -34.79 20.03
C ILE A 89 7.75 -35.57 20.93
N LYS A 90 8.57 -34.90 21.74
CA LYS A 90 9.49 -35.57 22.69
C LYS A 90 8.77 -36.08 23.94
N GLU A 91 7.80 -35.35 24.46
CA GLU A 91 6.93 -35.81 25.55
C GLU A 91 6.02 -36.95 25.08
N GLU A 92 5.51 -36.91 23.83
CA GLU A 92 4.84 -38.06 23.23
C GLU A 92 5.79 -39.26 23.10
N LYS A 93 7.03 -39.08 22.61
CA LYS A 93 7.97 -40.21 22.48
C LYS A 93 8.38 -40.85 23.81
N THR A 94 8.54 -40.07 24.87
CA THR A 94 8.82 -40.62 26.21
C THR A 94 7.61 -41.32 26.81
N THR A 95 6.39 -40.98 26.40
CA THR A 95 5.16 -41.67 26.82
C THR A 95 4.82 -42.88 25.91
N ILE A 96 5.27 -42.87 24.64
CA ILE A 96 5.02 -43.91 23.63
C ILE A 96 6.06 -45.05 23.68
N GLU A 97 7.28 -44.85 24.20
CA GLU A 97 8.22 -45.98 24.41
C GLU A 97 7.68 -46.99 25.45
N ASP A 98 6.83 -46.57 26.38
CA ASP A 98 6.08 -47.47 27.27
C ASP A 98 4.75 -47.98 26.65
N ALA A 99 4.33 -47.42 25.53
CA ALA A 99 3.07 -47.72 24.84
C ALA A 99 3.26 -48.03 23.35
N LYS A 100 4.06 -49.07 23.05
CA LYS A 100 3.90 -49.94 21.86
C LYS A 100 3.78 -49.25 20.48
N ALA A 101 4.79 -49.46 19.66
CA ALA A 101 4.66 -50.26 18.42
C ALA A 101 3.31 -50.19 17.66
N VAL A 102 2.86 -49.02 17.19
CA VAL A 102 1.81 -48.93 16.16
C VAL A 102 2.08 -47.70 15.26
N GLU A 103 2.52 -48.02 14.06
CA GLU A 103 2.27 -47.28 12.80
C GLU A 103 2.83 -45.85 12.65
N THR A 104 4.04 -45.81 12.07
CA THR A 104 4.36 -44.95 10.91
C THR A 104 3.15 -44.56 10.05
N ASN A 105 3.00 -43.28 9.71
CA ASN A 105 2.85 -42.84 8.32
C ASN A 105 2.84 -41.30 8.16
N GLU A 106 3.84 -40.80 7.45
CA GLU A 106 3.87 -39.50 6.77
C GLU A 106 2.79 -39.46 5.67
N MET A 107 1.55 -39.04 5.98
CA MET A 107 0.47 -39.06 4.96
C MET A 107 -0.67 -38.05 5.15
N ASN A 108 -0.47 -36.82 5.66
CA ASN A 108 -1.62 -36.02 6.17
C ASN A 108 -1.90 -34.63 5.56
N GLY A 109 -1.47 -34.32 4.34
CA GLY A 109 -1.88 -33.08 3.66
C GLY A 109 -3.24 -33.17 2.95
N LYS A 110 -3.51 -34.30 2.31
CA LYS A 110 -4.72 -34.55 1.50
C LYS A 110 -5.89 -35.01 2.37
N ASP A 111 -5.61 -35.84 3.37
CA ASP A 111 -6.58 -36.39 4.31
C ASP A 111 -7.30 -35.29 5.11
N ILE A 112 -6.59 -34.25 5.56
CA ILE A 112 -7.19 -33.17 6.36
C ILE A 112 -8.27 -32.41 5.59
N ASN A 113 -8.08 -32.16 4.29
CA ASN A 113 -9.07 -31.43 3.50
C ASN A 113 -10.32 -32.28 3.29
N ASP A 114 -10.15 -33.57 2.98
CA ASP A 114 -11.25 -34.51 2.81
C ASP A 114 -12.03 -34.66 4.12
N LYS A 115 -11.32 -34.72 5.26
CA LYS A 115 -11.91 -34.78 6.61
C LYS A 115 -12.67 -33.51 7.01
N ILE A 116 -12.16 -32.33 6.69
CA ILE A 116 -12.88 -31.05 6.87
C ILE A 116 -14.18 -31.05 6.05
N TYR A 117 -14.11 -31.54 4.82
CA TYR A 117 -15.27 -31.61 3.93
C TYR A 117 -16.33 -32.58 4.43
N GLU A 118 -15.94 -33.78 4.86
CA GLU A 118 -16.85 -34.76 5.46
C GLU A 118 -17.52 -34.23 6.73
N MET A 119 -16.77 -33.57 7.62
CA MET A 119 -17.34 -32.95 8.82
C MET A 119 -18.31 -31.82 8.48
N THR A 120 -18.03 -31.04 7.44
CA THR A 120 -18.94 -30.00 6.95
C THR A 120 -20.22 -30.60 6.36
N LEU A 121 -20.12 -31.69 5.59
CA LEU A 121 -21.26 -32.43 5.08
C LEU A 121 -22.10 -33.07 6.19
N ALA A 122 -21.46 -33.49 7.28
CA ALA A 122 -22.11 -33.99 8.49
C ALA A 122 -22.80 -32.88 9.31
N GLY A 123 -22.73 -31.61 8.89
CA GLY A 123 -23.43 -30.49 9.51
C GLY A 123 -22.69 -29.83 10.67
N LEU A 124 -21.41 -30.15 10.89
CA LEU A 124 -20.61 -29.50 11.93
C LEU A 124 -20.28 -28.05 11.54
N THR A 125 -20.26 -27.18 12.53
CA THR A 125 -19.87 -25.79 12.39
C THR A 125 -18.35 -25.65 12.26
N VAL A 126 -17.90 -24.55 11.66
CA VAL A 126 -16.46 -24.23 11.53
C VAL A 126 -15.75 -24.24 12.89
N ASP A 127 -16.43 -23.82 13.95
CA ASP A 127 -15.92 -23.78 15.31
C ASP A 127 -15.68 -25.19 15.88
N GLU A 128 -16.60 -26.11 15.62
CA GLU A 128 -16.47 -27.50 16.03
C GLU A 128 -15.39 -28.23 15.24
N ILE A 129 -15.30 -27.96 13.93
CA ILE A 129 -14.25 -28.53 13.07
C ILE A 129 -12.87 -28.01 13.50
N SER A 130 -12.76 -26.69 13.74
CA SER A 130 -11.56 -26.04 14.27
C SER A 130 -11.12 -26.68 15.58
N SER A 131 -12.06 -26.95 16.49
CA SER A 131 -11.78 -27.59 17.78
C SER A 131 -11.41 -29.07 17.64
N LYS A 132 -12.09 -29.82 16.76
CA LYS A 132 -11.86 -31.27 16.56
C LYS A 132 -10.56 -31.58 15.83
N LEU A 133 -10.16 -30.71 14.91
CA LEU A 133 -8.94 -30.89 14.10
C LEU A 133 -7.76 -30.08 14.63
N ASN A 134 -7.96 -29.31 15.71
CA ASN A 134 -6.97 -28.39 16.27
C ASN A 134 -6.39 -27.44 15.20
N LEU A 135 -7.27 -26.90 14.35
CA LEU A 135 -6.92 -25.98 13.26
C LEU A 135 -7.51 -24.60 13.55
N GLY A 136 -6.87 -23.53 13.06
CA GLY A 136 -7.43 -22.19 13.16
C GLY A 136 -8.73 -22.07 12.35
N LYS A 137 -9.73 -21.33 12.85
CA LYS A 137 -10.99 -21.09 12.12
C LYS A 137 -10.77 -20.52 10.71
N GLY A 138 -9.80 -19.60 10.58
CA GLY A 138 -9.39 -19.05 9.29
C GLY A 138 -8.78 -20.09 8.35
N GLU A 139 -8.05 -21.06 8.90
CA GLU A 139 -7.46 -22.16 8.12
C GLU A 139 -8.53 -23.13 7.61
N VAL A 140 -9.52 -23.47 8.45
CA VAL A 140 -10.68 -24.29 8.06
C VAL A 140 -11.45 -23.62 6.92
N LEU A 141 -11.73 -22.31 7.03
CA LEU A 141 -12.41 -21.54 5.99
C LEU A 141 -11.60 -21.47 4.69
N LEU A 142 -10.29 -21.26 4.78
CA LEU A 142 -9.42 -21.20 3.62
C LEU A 142 -9.39 -22.55 2.88
N ARG A 143 -9.27 -23.65 3.62
CA ARG A 143 -9.30 -25.01 3.05
C ARG A 143 -10.65 -25.32 2.39
N LEU A 144 -11.77 -24.96 3.02
CA LEU A 144 -13.11 -25.06 2.41
C LEU A 144 -13.25 -24.22 1.14
N GLY A 145 -12.72 -23.00 1.14
CA GLY A 145 -12.72 -22.09 -0.01
C GLY A 145 -11.94 -22.66 -1.20
N LEU A 146 -10.75 -23.21 -0.95
CA LEU A 146 -9.92 -23.85 -1.98
C LEU A 146 -10.59 -25.10 -2.57
N MET A 147 -11.32 -25.88 -1.77
CA MET A 147 -12.09 -27.03 -2.27
C MET A 147 -13.26 -26.60 -3.15
N LYS A 148 -13.98 -25.52 -2.77
CA LYS A 148 -15.10 -25.01 -3.56
C LYS A 148 -14.66 -24.42 -4.90
N ALA A 149 -13.48 -23.79 -4.96
CA ALA A 149 -12.93 -23.21 -6.19
C ALA A 149 -12.39 -24.25 -7.19
N ARG A 150 -12.19 -25.51 -6.76
CA ARG A 150 -11.71 -26.63 -7.61
C ARG A 150 -12.85 -27.43 -8.26
N LYS A 151 -14.11 -27.21 -7.87
CA LYS A 151 -15.31 -27.77 -8.50
C LYS A 151 -15.86 -26.79 -9.53
#